data_AF-W9ANZ9-F1
#
_entry.id   AF-W9ANZ9-F1
#
_cell.length_a   1.000
_cell.length_b   1.000
_cell.length_c   1.000
_cell.angle_alpha   90.00
_cell.angle_beta   90.00
_cell.angle_gamma   90.00
#
_symmetry.space_group_name_H-M   'P 1'
#
loop_
_entity.id
_entity.type
_entity.pdbx_description
1 polymer ?
#
loop_
_entity_poly.entity_id
_entity_poly.type
_entity_poly.pdbx_seq_one_letter_code
_entity_poly.pdbx_strand_id
1 'polypeptide(L)'
;MKKKLGMFGAIGLALILNFGAPVQSNAATSDSGEEVLAQSKTIYHTVYLNGNVTPSSTYYYNSGGWKGTLSRTGYQYDGTRTIARYYGTVSCSGPCALTSLKTADK
;
A
#
# COMPACT_ATOMS: atom_id res chain seq x y z
N MET A 1 56.18 -32.17 45.94
CA MET A 1 55.52 -33.41 46.40
C MET A 1 54.01 -33.25 46.32
N LYS A 2 53.28 -34.33 45.94
CA LYS A 2 51.80 -34.53 45.88
C LYS A 2 51.15 -33.91 44.62
N LYS A 3 50.81 -34.66 43.54
CA LYS A 3 49.69 -35.63 43.31
C LYS A 3 48.33 -35.01 43.74
N LYS A 4 47.26 -34.89 42.93
CA LYS A 4 46.53 -35.85 42.06
C LYS A 4 45.61 -35.07 41.08
N LEU A 5 45.32 -35.53 39.85
CA LEU A 5 44.12 -36.32 39.45
C LEU A 5 42.82 -35.76 40.06
N GLY A 6 41.75 -35.33 39.37
CA GLY A 6 41.27 -35.43 37.99
C GLY A 6 39.73 -35.31 38.09
N MET A 7 39.02 -34.78 37.09
CA MET A 7 37.58 -35.02 36.95
C MET A 7 37.07 -34.53 35.59
N PHE A 8 36.92 -35.48 34.65
CA PHE A 8 35.94 -35.35 33.57
C PHE A 8 34.56 -35.48 34.22
N GLY A 9 33.80 -34.40 34.22
CA GLY A 9 32.47 -34.34 34.82
C GLY A 9 31.50 -33.59 33.91
N ALA A 10 30.67 -34.36 33.20
CA ALA A 10 29.30 -34.02 32.84
C ALA A 10 29.00 -32.58 32.38
N ILE A 11 29.17 -32.30 31.09
CA ILE A 11 28.40 -31.24 30.42
C ILE A 11 27.21 -31.92 29.73
N GLY A 12 26.28 -32.37 30.57
CA GLY A 12 24.98 -32.86 30.17
C GLY A 12 23.94 -31.79 30.46
N LEU A 13 23.36 -31.25 29.39
CA LEU A 13 21.96 -30.83 29.27
C LEU A 13 21.33 -30.15 30.51
N ALA A 14 21.32 -28.82 30.52
CA ALA A 14 20.47 -28.06 31.43
C ALA A 14 19.85 -26.84 30.73
N LEU A 15 18.59 -27.03 30.35
CA LEU A 15 17.52 -26.03 30.39
C LEU A 15 17.56 -24.87 29.39
N ILE A 16 17.02 -25.21 28.22
CA ILE A 16 16.16 -24.37 27.39
C ILE A 16 15.03 -23.80 28.26
N LEU A 17 15.22 -22.64 28.89
CA LEU A 17 14.14 -21.84 29.45
C LEU A 17 14.55 -20.37 29.45
N ASN A 18 14.26 -19.66 28.37
CA ASN A 18 13.85 -18.26 28.51
C ASN A 18 12.74 -17.97 27.49
N PHE A 19 11.56 -17.86 28.07
CA PHE A 19 10.28 -17.58 27.48
C PHE A 19 10.33 -16.26 26.71
N GLY A 20 9.89 -16.29 25.45
CA GLY A 20 9.57 -15.08 24.72
C GLY A 20 8.45 -14.35 25.46
N ALA A 21 8.76 -13.17 26.00
CA ALA A 21 7.72 -12.26 26.45
C ALA A 21 6.87 -11.90 25.23
N PRO A 22 5.54 -12.10 25.26
CA PRO A 22 4.70 -11.43 24.28
C PRO A 22 4.84 -9.93 24.55
N VAL A 23 5.46 -9.21 23.62
CA VAL A 23 5.31 -7.75 23.55
C VAL A 23 3.83 -7.49 23.31
N GLN A 24 3.10 -7.26 24.40
CA GLN A 24 1.74 -6.73 24.33
C GLN A 24 1.84 -5.31 23.80
N SER A 25 1.64 -5.15 22.49
CA SER A 25 1.38 -3.84 21.90
C SER A 25 0.02 -3.37 22.41
N ASN A 26 0.03 -2.53 23.45
CA ASN A 26 -1.14 -1.76 23.82
C ASN A 26 -1.32 -0.67 22.76
N ALA A 27 -2.18 -0.91 21.78
CA ALA A 27 -2.71 0.17 20.96
C ALA A 27 -3.69 0.95 21.83
N ALA A 28 -3.22 2.04 22.43
CA ALA A 28 -4.11 3.01 23.06
C ALA A 28 -5.06 3.52 21.97
N THR A 29 -6.35 3.26 22.13
CA THR A 29 -7.39 3.90 21.32
C THR A 29 -7.47 5.35 21.77
N SER A 30 -6.61 6.19 21.21
CA SER A 30 -6.77 7.63 21.31
C SER A 30 -7.97 7.99 20.46
N ASP A 31 -9.08 8.32 21.11
CA ASP A 31 -10.16 9.12 20.55
C ASP A 31 -9.61 10.53 20.30
N SER A 32 -8.70 10.65 19.34
CA SER A 32 -8.24 11.92 18.80
C SER A 32 -9.12 12.20 17.61
N GLY A 33 -10.02 13.19 17.74
CA GLY A 33 -10.85 13.66 16.64
C GLY A 33 -10.04 13.71 15.35
N GLU A 34 -10.46 12.92 14.36
CA GLU A 34 -9.75 12.76 13.10
C GLU A 34 -9.62 14.14 12.43
N GLU A 35 -8.46 14.77 12.56
CA GLU A 35 -8.05 15.77 11.60
C GLU A 35 -7.94 15.03 10.26
N VAL A 36 -8.94 15.24 9.40
CA VAL A 36 -8.92 14.72 8.04
C VAL A 36 -7.80 15.44 7.30
N LEU A 37 -6.59 14.90 7.42
CA LEU A 37 -5.41 15.37 6.71
C LEU A 37 -5.70 15.24 5.22
N ALA A 38 -5.60 16.35 4.50
CA ALA A 38 -5.72 16.35 3.05
C ALA A 38 -4.66 15.40 2.47
N GLN A 39 -5.07 14.46 1.63
CA GLN A 39 -4.20 13.47 1.02
C GLN A 39 -4.05 13.73 -0.47
N SER A 40 -2.90 13.32 -1.03
CA SER A 40 -2.68 13.30 -2.48
C SER A 40 -2.02 11.99 -2.90
N LYS A 41 -2.32 11.53 -4.11
CA LYS A 41 -1.68 10.37 -4.73
C LYS A 41 -1.61 10.52 -6.24
N THR A 42 -0.64 9.89 -6.86
CA THR A 42 -0.58 9.75 -8.32
C THR A 42 -1.40 8.54 -8.76
N ILE A 43 -2.10 8.65 -9.88
CA ILE A 43 -2.91 7.57 -10.44
C ILE A 43 -2.70 7.45 -11.94
N TYR A 44 -2.92 6.24 -12.45
CA TYR A 44 -3.20 5.98 -13.86
C TYR A 44 -4.70 5.72 -14.02
N HIS A 45 -5.30 6.31 -15.04
CA HIS A 45 -6.71 6.13 -15.35
C HIS A 45 -6.91 5.85 -16.83
N THR A 46 -7.72 4.83 -17.13
CA THR A 46 -8.03 4.42 -18.51
C THR A 46 -9.47 4.78 -18.83
N VAL A 47 -9.68 5.45 -19.96
CA VAL A 47 -11.00 5.83 -20.48
C VAL A 47 -11.23 5.14 -21.82
N TYR A 48 -12.43 4.63 -22.03
CA TYR A 48 -12.85 4.00 -23.27
C TYR A 48 -13.84 4.90 -23.99
N LEU A 49 -13.53 5.29 -25.22
CA LEU A 49 -14.36 6.15 -26.07
C LEU A 49 -14.79 5.36 -27.30
N ASN A 50 -16.05 5.50 -27.70
CA ASN A 50 -16.59 4.79 -28.86
C ASN A 50 -16.01 5.31 -30.17
N GLY A 51 -15.66 4.40 -31.07
CA GLY A 51 -15.11 4.72 -32.39
C GLY A 51 -13.65 5.15 -32.36
N ASN A 52 -13.11 5.48 -33.55
CA ASN A 52 -11.77 5.99 -33.72
C ASN A 52 -11.76 7.51 -33.54
N VAL A 53 -11.63 7.94 -32.29
CA VAL A 53 -11.62 9.36 -31.91
C VAL A 53 -10.30 9.75 -31.27
N THR A 54 -9.93 11.02 -31.40
CA THR A 54 -8.83 11.63 -30.65
C THR A 54 -9.36 12.08 -29.29
N PRO A 55 -8.89 11.50 -28.17
CA PRO A 55 -9.34 11.89 -26.83
C PRO A 55 -8.94 13.33 -26.49
N SER A 56 -9.51 13.89 -25.42
CA SER A 56 -8.99 15.13 -24.81
C SER A 56 -7.56 14.91 -24.28
N SER A 57 -6.74 15.97 -24.28
CA SER A 57 -5.42 15.96 -23.64
C SER A 57 -5.51 15.87 -22.12
N THR A 58 -6.66 16.19 -21.53
CA THR A 58 -6.90 16.12 -20.09
C THR A 58 -8.17 15.35 -19.74
N TYR A 59 -8.22 14.82 -18.52
CA TYR A 59 -9.39 14.15 -17.95
C TYR A 59 -9.59 14.61 -16.50
N TYR A 60 -10.80 15.05 -16.16
CA TYR A 60 -11.15 15.39 -14.78
C TYR A 60 -11.57 14.13 -14.04
N TYR A 61 -10.71 13.67 -13.13
CA TYR A 61 -11.00 12.54 -12.24
C TYR A 61 -11.77 13.02 -11.02
N ASN A 62 -12.88 12.35 -10.72
CA ASN A 62 -13.70 12.60 -9.54
C ASN A 62 -14.36 11.29 -9.09
N SER A 63 -13.70 10.52 -8.22
CA SER A 63 -14.20 9.22 -7.75
C SER A 63 -13.67 8.89 -6.35
N GLY A 64 -14.53 8.32 -5.51
CA GLY A 64 -14.15 7.88 -4.15
C GLY A 64 -13.62 8.99 -3.23
N GLY A 65 -14.09 10.22 -3.44
CA GLY A 65 -13.61 11.42 -2.74
C GLY A 65 -12.32 12.04 -3.31
N TRP A 66 -11.68 11.37 -4.26
CA TRP A 66 -10.47 11.85 -4.93
C TRP A 66 -10.81 12.67 -6.16
N LYS A 67 -10.21 13.85 -6.27
CA LYS A 67 -10.42 14.79 -7.37
C LYS A 67 -9.09 15.27 -7.95
N GLY A 68 -9.03 15.47 -9.25
CA GLY A 68 -7.85 16.06 -9.89
C GLY A 68 -7.92 16.01 -11.41
N THR A 69 -7.12 16.84 -12.07
CA THR A 69 -7.00 16.83 -13.53
C THR A 69 -5.80 15.96 -13.92
N LEU A 70 -6.06 14.96 -14.75
CA LEU A 70 -5.04 14.06 -15.27
C LEU A 70 -4.66 14.46 -16.69
N SER A 71 -3.39 14.24 -17.05
CA SER A 71 -2.86 14.48 -18.40
C SER A 71 -2.83 13.18 -19.19
N ARG A 72 -3.23 13.22 -20.46
CA ARG A 72 -3.17 12.06 -21.35
C ARG A 72 -1.72 11.68 -21.63
N THR A 73 -1.35 10.45 -21.34
CA THR A 73 -0.02 9.90 -21.61
C THR A 73 0.04 9.12 -22.92
N GLY A 74 -1.09 8.62 -23.40
CA GLY A 74 -1.19 7.94 -24.68
C GLY A 74 -2.62 7.51 -24.99
N TYR A 75 -2.87 7.13 -26.25
CA TYR A 75 -4.11 6.48 -26.65
C TYR A 75 -3.89 5.59 -27.86
N GLN A 76 -4.76 4.60 -28.04
CA GLN A 76 -4.74 3.68 -29.16
C GLN A 76 -6.16 3.32 -29.57
N TYR A 77 -6.37 3.04 -30.85
CA TYR A 77 -7.62 2.46 -31.35
C TYR A 77 -7.46 0.95 -31.48
N ASP A 78 -8.36 0.18 -30.88
CA ASP A 78 -8.28 -1.29 -30.86
C ASP A 78 -9.06 -1.98 -32.02
N GLY A 79 -9.60 -1.19 -32.95
CA GLY A 79 -10.48 -1.67 -34.01
C GLY A 79 -11.97 -1.43 -33.73
N THR A 80 -12.35 -1.13 -32.49
CA THR A 80 -13.74 -0.82 -32.09
C THR A 80 -13.86 0.49 -31.30
N ARG A 81 -12.92 0.74 -30.38
CA ARG A 81 -12.95 1.86 -29.44
C ARG A 81 -11.56 2.48 -29.27
N THR A 82 -11.51 3.77 -28.97
CA THR A 82 -10.29 4.42 -28.53
C THR A 82 -10.09 4.18 -27.03
N ILE A 83 -8.92 3.65 -26.66
CA ILE A 83 -8.47 3.45 -25.29
C ILE A 83 -7.47 4.56 -24.96
N ALA A 84 -7.84 5.48 -24.06
CA ALA A 84 -7.00 6.59 -23.64
C ALA A 84 -6.46 6.35 -22.22
N ARG A 85 -5.16 6.59 -22.02
CA ARG A 85 -4.49 6.51 -20.72
C ARG A 85 -4.16 7.90 -20.23
N TYR A 86 -4.50 8.17 -18.99
CA TYR A 86 -4.25 9.43 -18.29
C TYR A 86 -3.44 9.17 -17.02
N TYR A 87 -2.60 10.14 -16.65
CA TYR A 87 -1.78 10.12 -15.46
C TYR A 87 -1.78 11.49 -14.79
N GLY A 88 -1.77 11.51 -13.47
CA GLY A 88 -1.69 12.76 -12.71
C GLY A 88 -1.91 12.54 -11.23
N THR A 89 -1.83 13.65 -10.49
CA THR A 89 -2.07 13.68 -9.05
C THR A 89 -3.52 14.01 -8.77
N VAL A 90 -4.15 13.23 -7.90
CA VAL A 90 -5.47 13.51 -7.34
C VAL A 90 -5.33 13.81 -5.86
N SER A 91 -6.14 14.74 -5.38
CA SER A 91 -6.22 15.12 -3.98
C SER A 91 -7.58 14.76 -3.38
N CYS A 92 -7.60 14.64 -2.07
CA CYS A 92 -8.81 14.43 -1.31
C CYS A 92 -8.70 15.18 0.02
N SER A 93 -9.76 15.89 0.39
CA SER A 93 -9.84 16.74 1.58
C SER A 93 -10.89 16.25 2.58
N GLY A 94 -11.19 14.95 2.55
CA GLY A 94 -12.31 14.29 3.25
C GLY A 94 -11.93 12.86 3.68
N PRO A 95 -12.84 12.08 4.29
CA PRO A 95 -12.66 10.64 4.43
C PRO A 95 -12.61 10.00 3.03
N CYS A 96 -11.41 9.86 2.50
CA CYS A 96 -11.19 9.28 1.19
C CYS A 96 -11.32 7.77 1.29
N ALA A 97 -11.92 7.15 0.27
CA ALA A 97 -11.70 5.72 0.13
C ALA A 97 -10.18 5.51 -0.03
N LEU A 98 -9.55 4.85 0.94
CA LEU A 98 -8.27 4.20 0.71
C LEU A 98 -8.55 3.29 -0.48
N THR A 99 -7.99 3.61 -1.65
CA THR A 99 -8.03 2.67 -2.77
C THR A 99 -7.38 1.42 -2.23
N SER A 100 -8.19 0.42 -1.89
CA SER A 100 -7.69 -0.93 -1.78
C SER A 100 -7.03 -1.17 -3.12
N LEU A 101 -5.70 -1.25 -3.10
CA LEU A 101 -4.99 -1.92 -4.17
C LEU A 101 -5.72 -3.26 -4.27
N LYS A 102 -6.50 -3.45 -5.34
CA LYS A 102 -6.96 -4.78 -5.70
C LYS A 102 -5.67 -5.55 -5.98
N THR A 103 -5.10 -6.15 -4.94
CA THR A 103 -4.18 -7.26 -5.09
C THR A 103 -5.00 -8.28 -5.87
N ALA A 104 -4.63 -8.47 -7.13
CA ALA A 104 -5.18 -9.55 -7.92
C ALA A 104 -4.72 -10.83 -7.23
N ASP A 105 -5.57 -11.38 -6.36
CA ASP A 105 -5.46 -12.75 -5.90
C ASP A 105 -5.53 -13.63 -7.16
N LYS A 106 -4.48 -14.43 -7.33
CA LYS A 106 -4.25 -15.29 -8.48
C LYS A 106 -4.47 -16.73 -8.07
#